data_AF-A0A2N3PWT4-F1
#
_entry.id   AF-A0A2N3PWT4-F1
#
_cell.length_a   1.000
_cell.length_b   1.000
_cell.length_c   1.000
_cell.angle_alpha   90.00
_cell.angle_beta   90.00
_cell.angle_gamma   90.00
#
_symmetry.space_group_name_H-M   'P 1'
#
loop_
_entity.id
_entity.type
_entity.pdbx_description
1 polymer ?
#
loop_
_entity_poly.entity_id
_entity_poly.type
_entity_poly.pdbx_seq_one_letter_code
_entity_poly.pdbx_strand_id
1 'polypeptide(L)'
;MKKAILNTLRGPSRRKLLQVTAAGVLAGVATSNLPGRSSAFAAEKRTGKTLVAYFSRTGNTRDVANQIHQSIGGDIVEILTTHSYPSDYRATTEQAKREQESNFRPQLTTEIQNIDAYDIVFVGYPNWWSTLPMAFFSFFEKYNFDNNMLIPFCTHEGSYLGRSVSDMKALCPNSTIREGLALRGGNSGYAKTDAAHREIAEWLHKLKIAA
;
A
#
# COMPACT_ATOMS: atom_id res chain seq x y z
N MET A 1 -26.97 -39.21 27.60
CA MET A 1 -28.12 -38.69 26.83
C MET A 1 -27.64 -37.56 25.92
N LYS A 2 -27.97 -37.68 24.63
CA LYS A 2 -28.02 -36.70 23.52
C LYS A 2 -26.74 -35.97 23.02
N LYS A 3 -26.52 -36.20 21.71
CA LYS A 3 -25.57 -35.64 20.74
C LYS A 3 -25.92 -34.19 20.34
N ALA A 4 -24.90 -33.45 19.86
CA ALA A 4 -24.89 -32.62 18.63
C ALA A 4 -23.45 -32.09 18.46
N ILE A 5 -22.59 -32.62 17.59
CA ILE A 5 -22.43 -32.36 16.14
C ILE A 5 -22.74 -30.91 15.75
N LEU A 6 -21.68 -30.12 15.51
CA LEU A 6 -21.68 -29.13 14.44
C LEU A 6 -20.29 -29.08 13.78
N ASN A 7 -20.22 -29.71 12.61
CA ASN A 7 -19.23 -29.43 11.57
C ASN A 7 -19.71 -28.18 10.82
N THR A 8 -18.84 -27.21 10.52
CA THR A 8 -18.72 -26.68 9.13
C THR A 8 -17.52 -25.72 8.92
N LEU A 9 -16.76 -26.03 7.86
CA LEU A 9 -16.02 -25.15 6.93
C LEU A 9 -14.74 -24.44 7.39
N ARG A 10 -13.63 -25.19 7.42
CA ARG A 10 -12.32 -24.64 7.05
C ARG A 10 -12.32 -24.38 5.53
N GLY A 11 -12.19 -23.12 5.13
CA GLY A 11 -11.90 -22.74 3.74
C GLY A 11 -10.56 -23.30 3.25
N PRO A 12 -10.37 -23.44 1.93
CA PRO A 12 -9.18 -24.11 1.40
C PRO A 12 -7.93 -23.25 1.62
N SER A 13 -7.09 -23.68 2.57
CA SER A 13 -5.71 -23.23 2.69
C SER A 13 -4.96 -23.61 1.41
N ARG A 14 -4.39 -22.61 0.72
CA ARG A 14 -3.55 -22.79 -0.48
C ARG A 14 -2.19 -23.39 -0.08
N ARG A 15 -2.17 -24.68 0.25
CA ARG A 15 -0.95 -25.49 0.35
C ARG A 15 -1.13 -26.82 -0.37
N LYS A 16 -0.84 -26.79 -1.66
CA LYS A 16 -0.41 -27.88 -2.56
C LYS A 16 0.72 -27.24 -3.37
N LEU A 17 1.87 -27.81 -3.69
CA LEU A 17 2.39 -29.17 -3.73
C LEU A 17 3.88 -28.94 -4.11
N LEU A 18 4.84 -29.60 -3.46
CA LEU A 18 6.18 -29.82 -4.02
C LEU A 18 6.77 -31.05 -3.34
N GLN A 19 6.43 -32.23 -3.86
CA GLN A 19 7.28 -33.40 -3.74
C GLN A 19 8.20 -33.40 -4.96
N VAL A 20 9.50 -33.23 -4.71
CA VAL A 20 10.54 -33.50 -5.71
C VAL A 20 11.28 -34.73 -5.22
N THR A 21 10.97 -35.87 -5.82
CA THR A 21 11.83 -37.06 -5.75
C THR A 21 12.97 -36.88 -6.75
N ALA A 22 14.19 -36.80 -6.25
CA ALA A 22 15.41 -36.81 -7.04
C ALA A 22 15.82 -38.26 -7.33
N ALA A 23 15.94 -38.63 -8.61
CA ALA A 23 16.73 -39.77 -9.06
C ALA A 23 17.05 -39.66 -10.56
N GLY A 24 18.34 -39.75 -10.91
CA GLY A 24 18.77 -40.45 -12.14
C GLY A 24 19.34 -39.60 -13.28
N VAL A 25 20.67 -39.63 -13.40
CA VAL A 25 21.58 -39.04 -14.41
C VAL A 25 21.48 -39.70 -15.81
N LEU A 26 21.63 -38.94 -16.92
CA LEU A 26 22.68 -39.12 -17.99
C LEU A 26 22.40 -38.42 -19.33
N ALA A 27 23.37 -37.57 -19.70
CA ALA A 27 23.93 -37.28 -21.03
C ALA A 27 23.01 -37.02 -22.25
N GLY A 28 23.05 -35.78 -22.73
CA GLY A 28 22.67 -35.40 -24.09
C GLY A 28 22.91 -33.92 -24.34
N VAL A 29 24.01 -33.58 -25.04
CA VAL A 29 24.29 -32.23 -25.53
C VAL A 29 23.24 -31.89 -26.59
N ALA A 30 22.21 -31.16 -26.18
CA ALA A 30 21.33 -30.43 -27.08
C ALA A 30 21.35 -28.98 -26.62
N THR A 31 21.75 -28.10 -27.52
CA THR A 31 21.82 -26.65 -27.34
C THR A 31 20.49 -26.12 -26.81
N SER A 32 20.40 -25.93 -25.50
CA SER A 32 19.24 -25.30 -24.88
C SER A 32 19.35 -23.80 -25.14
N ASN A 33 18.73 -23.34 -26.23
CA ASN A 33 18.12 -22.01 -26.24
C ASN A 33 17.15 -21.96 -25.07
N LEU A 34 17.63 -21.55 -23.91
CA LEU A 34 16.79 -21.09 -22.82
C LEU A 34 16.22 -19.76 -23.30
N PRO A 35 14.94 -19.64 -23.68
CA PRO A 35 14.33 -18.33 -23.59
C PRO A 35 14.49 -17.94 -22.13
N GLY A 36 15.29 -16.89 -21.90
CA GLY A 36 15.38 -16.27 -20.59
C GLY A 36 13.96 -16.14 -20.05
N ARG A 37 13.79 -16.45 -18.76
CA ARG A 37 12.57 -16.21 -18.01
C ARG A 37 12.22 -14.73 -18.10
N SER A 38 11.65 -14.33 -19.22
CA SER A 38 11.07 -13.02 -19.45
C SER A 38 9.86 -12.97 -18.54
N SER A 39 10.04 -12.36 -17.37
CA SER A 39 9.01 -11.55 -16.72
C SER A 39 7.59 -12.14 -16.79
N ALA A 40 7.39 -13.40 -16.41
CA ALA A 40 6.05 -13.98 -16.33
C ALA A 40 5.16 -13.32 -15.24
N PHE A 41 5.70 -12.33 -14.52
CA PHE A 41 4.96 -11.39 -13.67
C PHE A 41 4.47 -10.13 -14.43
N ALA A 42 4.76 -9.98 -15.71
CA ALA A 42 4.20 -8.92 -16.54
C ALA A 42 2.74 -9.25 -16.85
N ALA A 43 1.86 -8.55 -16.13
CA ALA A 43 0.44 -8.35 -16.43
C ALA A 43 -0.40 -9.63 -16.52
N GLU A 44 -0.42 -10.42 -15.44
CA GLU A 44 -1.66 -11.15 -15.15
C GLU A 44 -2.72 -10.10 -14.82
N LYS A 45 -3.88 -10.17 -15.48
CA LYS A 45 -5.01 -9.27 -15.24
C LYS A 45 -5.42 -9.41 -13.77
N ARG A 46 -5.03 -8.45 -12.93
CA ARG A 46 -5.41 -8.40 -11.52
C ARG A 46 -6.93 -8.33 -11.45
N THR A 47 -7.54 -9.24 -10.70
CA THR A 47 -9.00 -9.38 -10.57
C THR A 47 -9.49 -8.98 -9.18
N GLY A 48 -8.56 -8.75 -8.24
CA GLY A 48 -8.82 -8.26 -6.90
C GLY A 48 -9.13 -6.77 -6.90
N LYS A 49 -9.69 -6.33 -5.77
CA LYS A 49 -10.22 -4.98 -5.60
C LYS A 49 -9.09 -3.95 -5.45
N THR A 50 -9.46 -2.69 -5.62
CA THR A 50 -8.61 -1.54 -5.28
C THR A 50 -9.01 -0.99 -3.92
N LEU A 51 -8.00 -0.67 -3.10
CA LEU A 51 -8.14 0.08 -1.85
C LEU A 51 -7.38 1.40 -1.94
N VAL A 52 -7.98 2.49 -1.47
CA VAL A 52 -7.31 3.75 -1.18
C VAL A 52 -7.20 3.90 0.33
N ALA A 53 -6.05 3.56 0.90
CA ALA A 53 -5.75 3.72 2.32
C ALA A 53 -4.96 5.00 2.53
N TYR A 54 -5.46 5.93 3.34
CA TYR A 54 -4.78 7.21 3.55
C TYR A 54 -4.77 7.67 5.01
N PHE A 55 -3.76 8.44 5.39
CA PHE A 55 -3.72 9.19 6.65
C PHE A 55 -3.80 10.68 6.34
N SER A 56 -4.62 11.46 7.05
CA SER A 56 -4.66 12.91 6.87
C SER A 56 -4.89 13.66 8.18
N ARG A 57 -4.03 14.66 8.45
CA ARG A 57 -4.20 15.53 9.62
C ARG A 57 -5.07 16.75 9.32
N THR A 58 -4.82 17.41 8.18
CA THR A 58 -5.45 18.69 7.81
C THR A 58 -6.34 18.59 6.57
N GLY A 59 -6.58 17.39 6.06
CA GLY A 59 -7.47 17.15 4.92
C GLY A 59 -6.81 17.18 3.54
N ASN A 60 -5.59 17.71 3.38
CA ASN A 60 -4.93 17.77 2.06
C ASN A 60 -4.80 16.38 1.41
N THR A 61 -4.27 15.41 2.15
CA THR A 61 -4.13 14.02 1.67
C THR A 61 -5.49 13.35 1.46
N ARG A 62 -6.49 13.70 2.29
CA ARG A 62 -7.87 13.21 2.15
C ARG A 62 -8.49 13.67 0.83
N ASP A 63 -8.26 14.92 0.45
CA ASP A 63 -8.77 15.46 -0.82
C ASP A 63 -8.18 14.71 -2.03
N VAL A 64 -6.87 14.41 -2.00
CA VAL A 64 -6.21 13.60 -3.04
C VAL A 64 -6.75 12.17 -3.05
N ALA A 65 -6.90 11.55 -1.88
CA ALA A 65 -7.45 10.20 -1.75
C ALA A 65 -8.86 10.09 -2.35
N ASN A 66 -9.72 11.08 -2.06
CA ASN A 66 -11.07 11.15 -2.61
C ASN A 66 -11.07 11.30 -4.13
N GLN A 67 -10.18 12.09 -4.70
CA GLN A 67 -10.08 12.23 -6.16
C GLN A 67 -9.63 10.94 -6.83
N ILE A 68 -8.65 10.24 -6.24
CA ILE A 68 -8.20 8.93 -6.72
C ILE A 68 -9.38 7.96 -6.69
N HIS A 69 -10.07 7.84 -5.54
CA HIS A 69 -11.23 6.98 -5.39
C HIS A 69 -12.36 7.31 -6.38
N GLN A 70 -12.66 8.60 -6.61
CA GLN A 70 -13.65 9.02 -7.60
C GLN A 70 -13.25 8.63 -9.04
N SER A 71 -11.95 8.62 -9.33
CA SER A 71 -11.43 8.35 -10.68
C SER A 71 -11.35 6.85 -10.99
N ILE A 72 -11.01 6.02 -10.00
CA ILE A 72 -10.74 4.58 -10.21
C ILE A 72 -11.74 3.66 -9.50
N GLY A 73 -12.61 4.19 -8.65
CA GLY A 73 -13.48 3.40 -7.77
C GLY A 73 -12.72 2.72 -6.63
N GLY A 74 -13.15 1.49 -6.29
CA GLY A 74 -12.61 0.71 -5.18
C GLY A 74 -13.09 1.19 -3.81
N ASP A 75 -12.54 0.59 -2.76
CA ASP A 75 -12.83 0.99 -1.38
C ASP A 75 -11.88 2.11 -0.94
N ILE A 76 -12.31 2.97 -0.01
CA ILE A 76 -11.49 4.03 0.56
C ILE A 76 -11.56 3.98 2.08
N VAL A 77 -10.43 4.15 2.75
CA VAL A 77 -10.35 4.13 4.22
C VAL A 77 -9.33 5.13 4.75
N GLU A 78 -9.71 5.85 5.81
CA GLU A 78 -8.79 6.67 6.58
C GLU A 78 -8.13 5.83 7.69
N ILE A 79 -6.80 5.89 7.77
CA ILE A 79 -6.01 5.31 8.85
C ILE A 79 -6.04 6.28 10.02
N LEU A 80 -6.61 5.82 11.13
CA LEU A 80 -6.78 6.56 12.36
C LEU A 80 -6.00 5.88 13.48
N THR A 81 -5.40 6.70 14.34
CA THR A 81 -4.72 6.27 15.57
C THR A 81 -5.66 6.42 16.77
N THR A 82 -5.42 5.67 17.84
CA THR A 82 -6.18 5.78 19.09
C THR A 82 -6.09 7.17 19.72
N HIS A 83 -4.95 7.84 19.55
CA HIS A 83 -4.73 9.21 19.97
C HIS A 83 -4.55 10.11 18.76
N SER A 84 -5.37 11.16 18.66
CA SER A 84 -5.24 12.16 17.60
C SER A 84 -3.96 12.97 17.75
N TYR A 85 -3.35 13.33 16.62
CA TYR A 85 -2.23 14.27 16.61
C TYR A 85 -2.72 15.67 17.01
N PRO A 86 -1.84 16.50 17.62
CA PRO A 86 -2.16 17.89 17.94
C PRO A 86 -2.67 18.69 16.73
N SER A 87 -3.52 19.68 16.99
CA SER A 87 -3.95 20.63 15.94
C SER A 87 -2.86 21.65 15.61
N ASP A 88 -2.06 22.05 16.60
CA ASP A 88 -0.92 22.93 16.40
C ASP A 88 0.15 22.29 15.51
N TYR A 89 0.69 23.07 14.58
CA TYR A 89 1.67 22.59 13.60
C TYR A 89 2.96 22.14 14.30
N ARG A 90 3.52 22.98 15.18
CA ARG A 90 4.79 22.68 15.85
C ARG A 90 4.66 21.47 16.78
N ALA A 91 3.57 21.40 17.54
CA ALA A 91 3.30 20.25 18.39
C ALA A 91 3.19 18.95 17.58
N THR A 92 2.53 19.00 16.42
CA THR A 92 2.47 17.85 15.49
C THR A 92 3.86 17.45 15.01
N THR A 93 4.64 18.40 14.50
CA THR A 93 5.96 18.09 13.93
C THR A 93 6.88 17.50 14.98
N GLU A 94 6.86 18.03 16.20
CA GLU A 94 7.65 17.50 17.32
C GLU A 94 7.19 16.10 17.75
N GLN A 95 5.89 15.85 17.80
CA GLN A 95 5.38 14.50 18.09
C GLN A 95 5.79 13.50 16.99
N ALA A 96 5.54 13.83 15.72
CA ALA A 96 5.91 12.96 14.59
C ALA A 96 7.43 12.67 14.57
N LYS A 97 8.25 13.65 14.95
CA LYS A 97 9.71 13.48 15.09
C LYS A 97 10.04 12.46 16.16
N ARG A 98 9.50 12.65 17.38
CA ARG A 98 9.73 11.73 18.51
C ARG A 98 9.28 10.31 18.19
N GLU A 99 8.13 10.16 17.55
CA GLU A 99 7.63 8.85 17.14
C GLU A 99 8.58 8.16 16.16
N GLN A 100 9.11 8.91 15.17
CA GLN A 100 10.09 8.36 14.22
C GLN A 100 11.42 7.99 14.91
N GLU A 101 11.96 8.89 15.75
CA GLU A 101 13.24 8.67 16.45
C GLU A 101 13.18 7.50 17.44
N SER A 102 12.02 7.28 18.07
CA SER A 102 11.79 6.17 19.00
C SER A 102 11.27 4.89 18.33
N ASN A 103 11.10 4.89 17.00
CA ASN A 103 10.47 3.80 16.25
C ASN A 103 9.10 3.42 16.84
N PHE A 104 8.32 4.40 17.31
CA PHE A 104 7.02 4.17 17.93
C PHE A 104 6.02 3.59 16.91
N ARG A 105 5.11 2.74 17.38
CA ARG A 105 4.02 2.15 16.58
C ARG A 105 2.68 2.58 17.16
N PRO A 106 2.11 3.72 16.70
CA PRO A 106 0.80 4.16 17.14
C PRO A 106 -0.25 3.06 16.95
N GLN A 107 -1.02 2.77 18.01
CA GLN A 107 -2.15 1.84 17.89
C GLN A 107 -3.19 2.42 16.93
N LEU A 108 -3.65 1.60 16.00
CA LEU A 108 -4.67 1.97 15.01
C LEU A 108 -6.07 1.62 15.50
N THR A 109 -7.04 2.49 15.22
CA THR A 109 -8.47 2.20 15.38
C THR A 109 -9.12 1.74 14.09
N THR A 110 -8.47 1.96 12.94
CA THR A 110 -8.94 1.48 11.64
C THR A 110 -8.77 -0.03 11.52
N GLU A 111 -9.87 -0.70 11.18
CA GLU A 111 -9.94 -2.13 10.91
C GLU A 111 -10.35 -2.40 9.46
N ILE A 112 -9.62 -3.29 8.78
CA ILE A 112 -9.93 -3.76 7.44
C ILE A 112 -10.24 -5.25 7.55
N GLN A 113 -11.49 -5.62 7.32
CA GLN A 113 -11.96 -6.98 7.56
C GLN A 113 -11.29 -8.03 6.68
N ASN A 114 -10.97 -7.69 5.43
CA ASN A 114 -10.38 -8.62 4.46
C ASN A 114 -9.36 -7.91 3.57
N ILE A 115 -8.15 -7.67 4.10
CA ILE A 115 -7.07 -7.04 3.33
C ILE A 115 -6.66 -7.88 2.11
N ASP A 116 -6.78 -9.21 2.19
CA ASP A 116 -6.43 -10.15 1.13
C ASP A 116 -7.35 -10.04 -0.10
N ALA A 117 -8.47 -9.30 -0.02
CA ALA A 117 -9.37 -9.05 -1.15
C ALA A 117 -8.83 -7.99 -2.13
N TYR A 118 -7.82 -7.22 -1.72
CA TYR A 118 -7.27 -6.14 -2.51
C TYR A 118 -6.03 -6.61 -3.24
N ASP A 119 -5.94 -6.34 -4.54
CA ASP A 119 -4.73 -6.55 -5.33
C ASP A 119 -3.90 -5.27 -5.45
N ILE A 120 -4.58 -4.12 -5.34
CA ILE A 120 -4.01 -2.78 -5.50
C ILE A 120 -4.34 -1.96 -4.26
N VAL A 121 -3.34 -1.35 -3.66
CA VAL A 121 -3.48 -0.46 -2.50
C VAL A 121 -2.77 0.85 -2.78
N PHE A 122 -3.55 1.91 -2.95
CA PHE A 122 -3.04 3.28 -2.91
C PHE A 122 -2.75 3.66 -1.47
N VAL A 123 -1.56 4.22 -1.22
CA VAL A 123 -1.03 4.51 0.11
C VAL A 123 -0.83 6.03 0.22
N GLY A 124 -1.78 6.71 0.85
CA GLY A 124 -1.86 8.16 0.93
C GLY A 124 -1.36 8.75 2.24
N TYR A 125 -0.40 9.66 2.22
CA TYR A 125 0.12 10.25 3.47
C TYR A 125 0.61 11.70 3.31
N PRO A 126 0.58 12.51 4.38
CA PRO A 126 1.47 13.67 4.45
C PRO A 126 2.92 13.18 4.60
N ASN A 127 3.87 13.78 3.88
CA ASN A 127 5.29 13.51 4.12
C ASN A 127 5.71 14.14 5.44
N TRP A 128 6.04 13.33 6.44
CA TRP A 128 6.54 13.75 7.74
C TRP A 128 7.96 13.25 7.93
N TRP A 129 8.89 14.19 8.17
CA TRP A 129 10.31 13.89 8.37
C TRP A 129 10.88 12.97 7.29
N SER A 130 10.61 13.33 6.04
CA SER A 130 11.08 12.65 4.82
C SER A 130 10.51 11.24 4.60
N THR A 131 9.43 10.84 5.28
CA THR A 131 8.79 9.54 5.05
C THR A 131 7.29 9.52 5.42
N LEU A 132 6.68 8.34 5.52
CA LEU A 132 5.31 8.14 5.99
C LEU A 132 5.19 8.45 7.50
N PRO A 133 4.01 8.87 7.98
CA PRO A 133 3.69 8.86 9.42
C PRO A 133 3.84 7.46 10.02
N MET A 134 4.22 7.37 11.30
CA MET A 134 4.41 6.07 12.01
C MET A 134 3.14 5.21 12.08
N ALA A 135 1.96 5.81 11.88
CA ALA A 135 0.71 5.09 11.69
C ALA A 135 0.78 4.09 10.51
N PHE A 136 1.47 4.41 9.41
CA PHE A 136 1.64 3.48 8.29
C PHE A 136 2.60 2.34 8.60
N PHE A 137 3.61 2.55 9.44
CA PHE A 137 4.47 1.46 9.90
C PHE A 137 3.64 0.45 10.70
N SER A 138 2.77 0.95 11.58
CA SER A 138 1.82 0.11 12.32
C SER A 138 0.82 -0.59 11.39
N PHE A 139 0.40 0.06 10.31
CA PHE A 139 -0.50 -0.51 9.30
C PHE A 139 0.14 -1.65 8.52
N PHE A 140 1.37 -1.44 8.03
CA PHE A 140 2.11 -2.46 7.28
C PHE A 140 2.54 -3.65 8.15
N GLU A 141 2.73 -3.45 9.46
CA GLU A 141 2.99 -4.54 10.41
C GLU A 141 1.71 -5.29 10.83
N LYS A 142 0.54 -4.63 10.76
CA LYS A 142 -0.75 -5.22 11.14
C LYS A 142 -1.32 -6.18 10.08
N TYR A 143 -1.08 -5.91 8.80
CA TYR A 143 -1.67 -6.65 7.68
C TYR A 143 -0.61 -7.22 6.75
N ASN A 144 -0.94 -8.32 6.06
CA ASN A 144 -0.06 -8.86 5.02
C ASN A 144 -0.32 -8.17 3.68
N PHE A 145 0.74 -7.72 3.01
CA PHE A 145 0.70 -7.10 1.67
C PHE A 145 1.45 -7.92 0.61
N ASP A 146 1.78 -9.18 0.89
CA ASP A 146 2.48 -10.04 -0.06
C ASP A 146 1.74 -10.09 -1.41
N ASN A 147 2.46 -9.85 -2.51
CA ASN A 147 1.95 -9.80 -3.89
C ASN A 147 1.01 -8.62 -4.22
N ASN A 148 0.64 -7.79 -3.23
CA ASN A 148 -0.07 -6.55 -3.48
C ASN A 148 0.75 -5.59 -4.34
N MET A 149 0.06 -4.78 -5.14
CA MET A 149 0.61 -3.60 -5.76
C MET A 149 0.40 -2.40 -4.84
N LEU A 150 1.47 -1.86 -4.26
CA LEU A 150 1.42 -0.67 -3.41
C LEU A 150 1.78 0.57 -4.22
N ILE A 151 0.93 1.60 -4.14
CA ILE A 151 1.04 2.81 -4.96
C ILE A 151 1.06 4.02 -4.05
N PRO A 152 2.26 4.54 -3.68
CA PRO A 152 2.34 5.66 -2.78
C PRO A 152 1.86 6.96 -3.44
N PHE A 153 1.16 7.78 -2.67
CA PHE A 153 0.98 9.18 -3.00
C PHE A 153 1.13 10.02 -1.73
N CYS A 154 1.77 11.17 -1.85
CA CYS A 154 1.95 12.04 -0.70
C CYS A 154 1.65 13.50 -0.99
N THR A 155 1.31 14.22 0.07
CA THR A 155 1.31 15.68 0.09
C THR A 155 2.54 16.17 0.85
N HIS A 156 3.31 17.10 0.31
CA HIS A 156 4.60 17.52 0.88
C HIS A 156 4.89 19.02 0.70
N GLU A 157 5.82 19.53 1.51
CA GLU A 157 6.35 20.91 1.42
C GLU A 157 7.80 20.96 0.93
N GLY A 158 8.06 20.29 -0.19
CA GLY A 158 9.39 20.25 -0.85
C GLY A 158 10.19 18.96 -0.70
N SER A 159 9.80 18.05 0.19
CA SER A 159 10.51 16.75 0.38
C SER A 159 10.17 15.67 -0.64
N TYR A 160 9.22 15.91 -1.55
CA TYR A 160 8.65 14.92 -2.47
C TYR A 160 8.25 13.63 -1.71
N LEU A 161 8.58 12.44 -2.23
CA LEU A 161 8.37 11.17 -1.52
C LEU A 161 9.40 10.93 -0.41
N GLY A 162 10.52 11.66 -0.37
CA GLY A 162 11.62 11.38 0.55
C GLY A 162 12.10 9.93 0.46
N ARG A 163 12.25 9.26 1.61
CA ARG A 163 12.62 7.84 1.72
C ARG A 163 11.44 6.88 1.84
N SER A 164 10.20 7.37 1.78
CA SER A 164 8.99 6.54 1.99
C SER A 164 8.91 5.30 1.09
N VAL A 165 9.31 5.40 -0.18
CA VAL A 165 9.36 4.25 -1.10
C VAL A 165 10.34 3.18 -0.61
N SER A 166 11.48 3.59 -0.05
CA SER A 166 12.47 2.67 0.53
C SER A 166 11.93 2.01 1.80
N ASP A 167 11.27 2.77 2.67
CA ASP A 167 10.68 2.24 3.91
C ASP A 167 9.56 1.24 3.57
N MET A 168 8.71 1.53 2.58
CA MET A 168 7.70 0.58 2.11
C MET A 168 8.32 -0.70 1.54
N LYS A 169 9.44 -0.60 0.80
CA LYS A 169 10.15 -1.80 0.30
C LYS A 169 10.69 -2.66 1.44
N ALA A 170 11.14 -2.04 2.53
CA ALA A 170 11.64 -2.75 3.69
C ALA A 170 10.51 -3.40 4.50
N LEU A 171 9.38 -2.71 4.66
CA LEU A 171 8.22 -3.21 5.41
C LEU A 171 7.43 -4.29 4.63
N CYS A 172 7.35 -4.15 3.31
CA CYS A 172 6.55 -5.01 2.44
C CYS A 172 7.41 -5.60 1.31
N PRO A 173 8.39 -6.47 1.61
CA PRO A 173 9.41 -6.91 0.65
C PRO A 173 8.86 -7.76 -0.50
N ASN A 174 7.72 -8.41 -0.32
CA ASN A 174 7.07 -9.23 -1.35
C ASN A 174 5.97 -8.48 -2.11
N SER A 175 5.78 -7.19 -1.85
CA SER A 175 4.86 -6.35 -2.61
C SER A 175 5.56 -5.74 -3.83
N THR A 176 4.77 -5.39 -4.85
CA THR A 176 5.24 -4.55 -5.96
C THR A 176 4.96 -3.09 -5.63
N ILE A 177 6.00 -2.28 -5.43
CA ILE A 177 5.83 -0.83 -5.21
C ILE A 177 5.97 -0.09 -6.54
N ARG A 178 4.90 0.61 -6.95
CA ARG A 178 4.85 1.39 -8.20
C ARG A 178 5.39 2.81 -8.01
N GLU A 179 5.51 3.51 -9.13
CA GLU A 179 5.81 4.94 -9.16
C GLU A 179 4.73 5.71 -8.40
N GLY A 180 5.17 6.49 -7.42
CA GLY A 180 4.28 7.29 -6.58
C GLY A 180 4.10 8.72 -7.05
N LEU A 181 3.07 9.38 -6.53
CA LEU A 181 2.79 10.79 -6.77
C LEU A 181 3.21 11.64 -5.57
N ALA A 182 3.88 12.76 -5.81
CA ALA A 182 4.22 13.73 -4.77
C ALA A 182 3.62 15.08 -5.15
N LEU A 183 2.53 15.45 -4.48
CA LEU A 183 1.84 16.72 -4.70
C LEU A 183 2.30 17.74 -3.66
N ARG A 184 2.83 18.86 -4.13
CA ARG A 184 3.21 19.95 -3.23
C ARG A 184 1.96 20.64 -2.69
N GLY A 185 1.79 20.74 -1.37
CA GLY A 185 0.49 21.07 -0.78
C GLY A 185 0.57 21.95 0.47
N GLY A 186 1.14 23.15 0.34
CA GLY A 186 1.49 24.00 1.49
C GLY A 186 0.35 24.83 2.02
N ASN A 187 -0.57 25.19 1.13
CA ASN A 187 -1.82 25.81 1.48
C ASN A 187 -2.92 24.76 1.42
N SER A 188 -3.77 24.74 2.46
CA SER A 188 -5.04 24.03 2.47
C SER A 188 -5.82 24.41 1.21
N GLY A 189 -5.87 23.50 0.23
CA GLY A 189 -6.60 23.73 -1.02
C GLY A 189 -5.84 23.47 -2.31
N TYR A 190 -4.50 23.31 -2.34
CA TYR A 190 -3.82 22.97 -3.60
C TYR A 190 -4.38 21.68 -4.21
N ALA A 191 -4.63 20.67 -3.38
CA ALA A 191 -5.24 19.42 -3.80
C ALA A 191 -6.57 19.62 -4.54
N LYS A 192 -7.32 20.70 -4.28
CA LYS A 192 -8.62 21.01 -4.89
C LYS A 192 -8.52 21.85 -6.17
N THR A 193 -7.32 22.21 -6.59
CA THR A 193 -7.11 23.02 -7.79
C THR A 193 -7.19 22.16 -9.06
N ASP A 194 -7.61 22.77 -10.17
CA ASP A 194 -7.62 22.08 -11.47
C ASP A 194 -6.23 21.57 -11.89
N ALA A 195 -5.17 22.25 -11.43
CA ALA A 195 -3.80 21.81 -11.68
C ALA A 195 -3.50 20.47 -10.98
N ALA A 196 -3.85 20.35 -9.69
CA ALA A 196 -3.70 19.10 -8.96
C ALA A 196 -4.58 17.99 -9.55
N HIS A 197 -5.83 18.30 -9.92
CA HIS A 197 -6.73 17.35 -10.56
C HIS A 197 -6.14 16.78 -11.86
N ARG A 198 -5.55 17.64 -12.71
CA ARG A 198 -4.86 17.20 -13.94
C ARG A 198 -3.64 16.34 -13.65
N GLU A 199 -2.81 16.73 -12.68
CA GLU A 199 -1.62 15.97 -12.32
C GLU A 199 -1.98 14.56 -11.80
N ILE A 200 -3.01 14.47 -10.96
CA ILE A 200 -3.56 13.18 -10.48
C ILE A 200 -4.08 12.36 -11.65
N ALA A 201 -4.88 12.94 -12.55
CA ALA A 201 -5.43 12.23 -13.70
C ALA A 201 -4.34 11.71 -14.65
N GLU A 202 -3.34 12.53 -14.96
CA GLU A 202 -2.20 12.13 -15.79
C GLU A 202 -1.38 11.01 -15.16
N TRP A 203 -1.14 11.09 -13.85
CA TRP A 203 -0.46 10.04 -13.10
C TRP A 203 -1.24 8.73 -13.12
N LEU A 204 -2.54 8.76 -12.84
CA LEU A 204 -3.41 7.59 -12.90
C LEU A 204 -3.44 6.96 -14.29
N HIS A 205 -3.50 7.78 -15.35
CA HIS A 205 -3.43 7.31 -16.72
C HIS A 205 -2.09 6.60 -17.03
N LYS A 206 -0.96 7.13 -16.56
CA LYS A 206 0.38 6.51 -16.72
C LYS A 206 0.49 5.16 -16.00
N LEU A 207 -0.21 4.98 -14.88
CA LEU A 207 -0.17 3.72 -14.12
C LEU A 207 -0.81 2.55 -14.87
N LYS A 208 -1.70 2.82 -15.85
CA LYS A 208 -2.43 1.83 -16.66
C LYS A 208 -3.23 0.84 -15.80
N ILE A 209 -3.85 1.33 -14.74
CA ILE A 209 -4.70 0.52 -13.87
C ILE A 209 -6.09 0.51 -14.48
N ALA A 210 -6.61 -0.68 -14.77
CA ALA A 210 -7.99 -0.83 -15.23
C ALA A 210 -8.93 -0.52 -14.05
N ALA A 211 -9.90 0.36 -14.29
CA ALA A 211 -11.05 0.56 -13.40
C ALA A 211 -12.04 -0.60 -13.53
#